data_AF-A0A2T0FCQ4-F1
#
_entry.id   AF-A0A2T0FCQ4-F1
#
_cell.length_a   1.000
_cell.length_b   1.000
_cell.length_c   1.000
_cell.angle_alpha   90.00
_cell.angle_beta   90.00
_cell.angle_gamma   90.00
#
_symmetry.space_group_name_H-M   'P 1'
#
loop_
_entity.id
_entity.type
_entity.pdbx_description
1 polymer ?
#
loop_
_entity_poly.entity_id
_entity_poly.type
_entity_poly.pdbx_seq_one_letter_code
_entity_poly.pdbx_strand_id
1 'polypeptide(L)'
;MDIDELLEGLSDSGDDQTTQVVGPVAEDSPAELTVRIDEMLEPLGNQLKECYAPRFPELQALVPDLEEFCHIIKLLGPELTPNSQALEDIVGKQRAMVVQMSMAETPGRELTDSEWGQLQQILDNVFDLMQKREQAMQTLAQELSSHAPNLLGIVRLSTAVRLVAYRGGLAELASTPSANLISLGAPKASSVGGSMVRQGFIYNDPLVRGVPLHHKRQAVRMVSAKVVLAARMDLAKSSTDGSQGRLWRGQILDRLEKLSRAPISAQDRAITIREDKPSKKRGGRRARRFKLQLTPTELQRQRDRLAFGSSKGDYGV
;
A
#
# COMPACT_ATOMS: atom_id res chain seq x y z
N MET A 1 3.93 -33.90 -5.22
CA MET A 1 4.20 -33.02 -6.36
C MET A 1 5.45 -32.30 -5.96
N ASP A 2 6.55 -32.90 -6.39
CA ASP A 2 7.76 -32.97 -5.60
C ASP A 2 8.67 -31.81 -6.01
N ILE A 3 9.17 -31.10 -5.00
CA ILE A 3 10.02 -29.91 -5.16
C ILE A 3 11.33 -30.27 -5.91
N ASP A 4 11.72 -31.53 -5.86
CA ASP A 4 12.89 -32.07 -6.56
C ASP A 4 12.70 -32.15 -8.08
N GLU A 5 11.48 -32.34 -8.58
CA GLU A 5 11.17 -32.40 -10.02
C GLU A 5 11.27 -31.00 -10.67
N LEU A 6 11.12 -29.93 -9.89
CA LEU A 6 11.35 -28.54 -10.31
C LEU A 6 12.83 -28.13 -10.25
N LEU A 7 13.67 -28.88 -9.55
CA LEU A 7 15.10 -28.57 -9.39
C LEU A 7 15.98 -29.18 -10.51
N GLU A 8 15.60 -30.32 -11.08
CA GLU A 8 16.35 -30.96 -12.18
C GLU A 8 16.25 -30.20 -13.52
N GLY A 9 15.21 -29.40 -13.74
CA GLY A 9 15.07 -28.56 -14.96
C GLY A 9 16.07 -27.41 -15.05
N LEU A 10 16.79 -27.08 -13.96
CA LEU A 10 17.67 -25.91 -13.88
C LEU A 10 19.15 -26.22 -14.20
N SER A 11 19.56 -27.49 -14.31
CA SER A 11 20.96 -27.84 -14.61
C SER A 11 21.28 -28.06 -16.09
N ASP A 12 20.26 -28.19 -16.96
CA ASP A 12 20.45 -28.61 -18.37
C ASP A 12 20.29 -27.47 -19.39
N SER A 13 20.13 -26.21 -18.95
CA SER A 13 19.97 -25.04 -19.82
C SER A 13 21.24 -24.18 -19.90
N GLY A 14 22.39 -24.85 -19.99
CA GLY A 14 23.64 -24.26 -20.46
C GLY A 14 23.73 -24.38 -21.98
N ASP A 15 23.86 -23.23 -22.64
CA ASP A 15 24.15 -23.02 -24.06
C ASP A 15 22.92 -22.82 -25.00
N ASP A 16 23.00 -21.71 -25.74
CA ASP A 16 22.16 -21.26 -26.85
C ASP A 16 20.75 -20.69 -26.55
N GLN A 17 20.69 -19.37 -26.29
CA GLN A 17 19.87 -18.43 -27.09
C GLN A 17 20.08 -16.96 -26.70
N THR A 18 20.99 -16.28 -27.40
CA THR A 18 20.83 -14.85 -27.69
C THR A 18 19.67 -14.67 -28.67
N THR A 19 18.78 -13.72 -28.39
CA THR A 19 17.68 -13.22 -29.25
C THR A 19 16.31 -13.90 -29.06
N GLN A 20 15.51 -13.43 -28.09
CA GLN A 20 14.09 -13.05 -28.20
C GLN A 20 13.47 -12.94 -26.79
N VAL A 21 13.34 -11.71 -26.26
CA VAL A 21 12.63 -11.42 -24.98
C VAL A 21 11.28 -10.73 -25.26
N VAL A 22 10.74 -10.90 -26.47
CA VAL A 22 9.42 -10.39 -26.86
C VAL A 22 8.67 -11.51 -27.58
N GLY A 23 8.14 -12.44 -26.78
CA GLY A 23 7.29 -13.57 -27.19
C GLY A 23 6.53 -14.07 -25.95
N PRO A 24 5.37 -14.74 -26.12
CA PRO A 24 4.52 -15.10 -24.99
C PRO A 24 5.22 -16.14 -24.10
N VAL A 25 5.26 -15.83 -22.81
CA VAL A 25 5.45 -16.71 -21.64
C VAL A 25 6.21 -18.01 -21.92
N ALA A 26 7.54 -17.94 -21.79
CA ALA A 26 8.30 -19.10 -21.35
C ALA A 26 7.96 -19.34 -19.87
N GLU A 27 7.69 -20.59 -19.49
CA GLU A 27 7.03 -20.99 -18.24
C GLU A 27 7.76 -20.65 -16.93
N ASP A 28 8.95 -20.04 -16.98
CA ASP A 28 9.70 -19.65 -15.79
C ASP A 28 10.33 -18.25 -15.94
N SER A 29 9.51 -17.19 -15.98
CA SER A 29 10.06 -15.83 -15.86
C SER A 29 10.63 -15.65 -14.45
N PRO A 30 11.87 -15.13 -14.28
CA PRO A 30 12.44 -14.87 -12.96
C PRO A 30 11.55 -13.99 -12.08
N ALA A 31 10.75 -13.12 -12.72
CA ALA A 31 9.77 -12.27 -12.06
C ALA A 31 8.60 -13.07 -11.45
N GLU A 32 8.10 -14.10 -12.14
CA GLU A 32 7.04 -14.98 -11.66
C GLU A 32 7.53 -15.89 -10.54
N LEU A 33 8.76 -16.41 -10.65
CA LEU A 33 9.41 -17.19 -9.60
C LEU A 33 9.43 -16.42 -8.27
N THR A 34 9.73 -15.12 -8.30
CA THR A 34 9.78 -14.32 -7.06
C THR A 34 8.42 -14.11 -6.42
N VAL A 35 7.36 -13.98 -7.23
CA VAL A 35 5.98 -13.90 -6.73
C VAL A 35 5.57 -15.23 -6.12
N ARG A 36 5.88 -16.34 -6.79
CA ARG A 36 5.59 -17.69 -6.29
C ARG A 36 6.33 -17.98 -5.00
N ILE A 37 7.59 -17.56 -4.87
CA ILE A 37 8.34 -17.68 -3.61
C ILE A 37 7.67 -16.87 -2.51
N ASP A 38 7.25 -15.63 -2.77
CA ASP A 38 6.53 -14.83 -1.78
C ASP A 38 5.20 -15.51 -1.34
N GLU A 39 4.47 -16.13 -2.28
CA GLU A 39 3.24 -16.89 -1.98
C GLU A 39 3.51 -18.17 -1.17
N MET A 40 4.66 -18.83 -1.36
CA MET A 40 5.06 -20.01 -0.58
C MET A 40 5.60 -19.66 0.81
N LEU A 41 6.23 -18.48 0.97
CA LEU A 41 6.79 -18.03 2.25
C LEU A 41 5.71 -17.72 3.29
N GLU A 42 4.55 -17.21 2.89
CA GLU A 42 3.44 -16.92 3.82
C GLU A 42 2.94 -18.14 4.61
N PRO A 43 2.53 -19.27 3.97
CA PRO A 43 2.08 -20.44 4.70
C PRO A 43 3.20 -21.10 5.51
N LEU A 44 4.42 -21.17 4.97
CA LEU A 44 5.57 -21.72 5.71
C LEU A 44 5.90 -20.89 6.95
N GLY A 45 5.83 -19.56 6.85
CA GLY A 45 6.02 -18.67 7.99
C GLY A 45 4.97 -18.83 9.07
N ASN A 46 3.70 -19.09 8.70
CA ASN A 46 2.64 -19.38 9.67
C ASN A 46 2.85 -20.76 10.33
N GLN A 47 3.20 -21.78 9.54
CA GLN A 47 3.53 -23.10 10.07
C GLN A 47 4.71 -23.05 11.04
N LEU A 48 5.75 -22.28 10.72
CA LEU A 48 6.92 -22.09 11.58
C LEU A 48 6.55 -21.42 12.91
N LYS A 49 5.67 -20.40 12.86
CA LYS A 49 5.12 -19.75 14.06
C LYS A 49 4.30 -20.72 14.92
N GLU A 50 3.47 -21.57 14.30
CA GLU A 50 2.66 -22.57 15.00
C GLU A 50 3.53 -23.66 15.65
N CYS A 51 4.55 -24.17 14.96
CA CYS A 51 5.47 -25.17 15.49
C CYS A 51 6.31 -24.62 16.67
N TYR A 52 6.62 -23.32 16.67
CA TYR A 52 7.42 -22.69 17.72
C TYR A 52 6.60 -22.14 18.90
N ALA A 53 5.30 -21.87 18.70
CA ALA A 53 4.37 -21.40 19.71
C ALA A 53 4.39 -22.18 21.05
N PRO A 54 4.49 -23.53 21.11
CA PRO A 54 4.54 -24.25 22.39
C PRO A 54 5.82 -23.97 23.22
N ARG A 55 6.91 -23.52 22.58
CA ARG A 55 8.16 -23.14 23.26
C ARG A 55 8.13 -21.69 23.72
N PHE A 56 7.82 -20.77 22.80
CA PHE A 56 7.84 -19.34 23.09
C PHE A 56 6.71 -18.61 22.35
N PRO A 57 5.48 -18.60 22.92
CA PRO A 57 4.31 -18.03 22.26
C PRO A 57 4.41 -16.50 22.08
N GLU A 58 5.13 -15.82 22.97
CA GLU A 58 5.25 -14.35 22.94
C GLU A 58 6.12 -13.85 21.79
N LEU A 59 7.01 -14.69 21.24
CA LEU A 59 7.92 -14.28 20.16
C LEU A 59 7.15 -13.77 18.93
N GLN A 60 6.01 -14.39 18.61
CA GLN A 60 5.18 -14.00 17.48
C GLN A 60 4.62 -12.57 17.64
N ALA A 61 4.33 -12.15 18.86
CA ALA A 61 3.81 -10.82 19.15
C ALA A 61 4.94 -9.76 19.16
N LEU A 62 6.14 -10.17 19.58
CA LEU A 62 7.31 -9.29 19.68
C LEU A 62 7.95 -9.02 18.31
N VAL A 63 7.99 -10.03 17.43
CA VAL A 63 8.71 -9.97 16.16
C VAL A 63 7.74 -10.26 15.00
N PRO A 64 7.22 -9.20 14.35
CA PRO A 64 6.28 -9.36 13.24
C PRO A 64 6.96 -9.81 11.94
N ASP A 65 8.23 -9.44 11.74
CA ASP A 65 8.99 -9.69 10.52
C ASP A 65 9.49 -11.14 10.47
N LEU A 66 9.19 -11.85 9.37
CA LEU A 66 9.52 -13.28 9.22
C LEU A 66 11.03 -13.53 9.21
N GLU A 67 11.79 -12.66 8.54
CA GLU A 67 13.25 -12.82 8.42
C GLU A 67 13.91 -12.73 9.79
N GLU A 68 13.58 -11.71 10.59
CA GLU A 68 14.05 -11.55 11.97
C GLU A 68 13.64 -12.77 12.83
N PHE A 69 12.39 -13.23 12.70
CA PHE A 69 11.86 -14.37 13.44
C PHE A 69 12.66 -15.66 13.20
N CYS A 70 12.96 -15.99 11.94
CA CYS A 70 13.76 -17.17 11.59
C CYS A 70 15.18 -17.09 12.14
N HIS A 71 15.82 -15.92 12.09
CA HIS A 71 17.17 -15.73 12.63
C HIS A 71 17.21 -15.89 14.15
N ILE A 72 16.20 -15.37 14.85
CA ILE A 72 16.10 -15.51 16.31
C ILE A 72 15.93 -16.97 16.72
N ILE A 73 15.09 -17.73 16.02
CA ILE A 73 14.89 -19.15 16.33
C ILE A 73 16.18 -19.95 16.11
N LYS A 74 16.91 -19.65 15.03
CA LYS A 74 18.21 -20.26 14.74
C LYS A 74 19.26 -19.94 15.82
N LEU A 75 19.22 -18.74 16.40
CA LEU A 75 20.11 -18.35 17.50
C LEU A 75 19.73 -18.94 18.85
N LEU A 76 18.45 -18.98 19.20
CA LEU A 76 17.97 -19.47 20.50
C LEU A 76 18.19 -20.97 20.67
N GLY A 77 18.12 -21.72 19.57
CA GLY A 77 18.24 -23.17 19.60
C GLY A 77 17.18 -23.84 20.47
N PRO A 78 17.36 -25.13 20.81
CA PRO A 78 16.46 -25.85 21.69
C PRO A 78 16.59 -25.39 23.16
N GLU A 79 17.78 -24.97 23.58
CA GLU A 79 18.13 -24.69 24.98
C GLU A 79 17.81 -23.26 25.47
N LEU A 80 17.22 -22.40 24.62
CA LEU A 80 16.89 -21.00 24.98
C LEU A 80 18.09 -20.22 25.54
N THR A 81 19.31 -20.43 25.02
CA THR A 81 20.50 -19.72 25.51
C THR A 81 20.73 -18.44 24.68
N PRO A 82 20.39 -17.24 25.20
CA PRO A 82 20.58 -16.03 24.42
C PRO A 82 22.05 -15.61 24.46
N ASN A 83 22.72 -15.61 23.31
CA ASN A 83 23.84 -14.70 23.10
C ASN A 83 23.28 -13.28 23.04
N SER A 84 23.38 -12.53 24.14
CA SER A 84 22.81 -11.19 24.26
C SER A 84 23.26 -10.26 23.14
N GLN A 85 24.53 -10.33 22.75
CA GLN A 85 25.10 -9.55 21.66
C GLN A 85 24.48 -9.90 20.30
N ALA A 86 24.33 -11.19 19.98
CA ALA A 86 23.76 -11.62 18.69
C ALA A 86 22.28 -11.25 18.55
N LEU A 87 21.53 -11.24 19.64
CA LEU A 87 20.15 -10.77 19.65
C LEU A 87 20.04 -9.25 19.49
N GLU A 88 20.98 -8.49 20.08
CA GLU A 88 21.06 -7.04 19.91
C GLU A 88 21.34 -6.65 18.45
N ASP A 89 22.19 -7.42 17.75
CA ASP A 89 22.54 -7.17 16.35
C ASP A 89 21.36 -7.35 15.38
N ILE A 90 20.44 -8.28 15.66
CA ILE A 90 19.29 -8.54 14.78
C ILE A 90 18.14 -7.57 15.06
N VAL A 91 17.69 -7.49 16.31
CA VAL A 91 16.41 -6.86 16.67
C VAL A 91 16.60 -5.44 17.23
N GLY A 92 17.84 -5.08 17.57
CA GLY A 92 18.20 -3.85 18.25
C GLY A 92 18.00 -3.93 19.77
N LYS A 93 18.77 -3.13 20.51
CA LYS A 93 18.88 -3.17 21.98
C LYS A 93 17.55 -3.12 22.74
N GLN A 94 16.61 -2.28 22.31
CA GLN A 94 15.32 -2.12 23.00
C GLN A 94 14.46 -3.38 22.90
N ARG A 95 14.36 -3.97 21.71
CA ARG A 95 13.54 -5.17 21.47
C ARG A 95 14.23 -6.42 22.03
N ALA A 96 15.56 -6.50 21.94
CA ALA A 96 16.34 -7.59 22.54
C ALA A 96 16.12 -7.70 24.06
N MET A 97 16.07 -6.56 24.78
CA MET A 97 15.78 -6.56 26.22
C MET A 97 14.37 -7.09 26.53
N VAL A 98 13.36 -6.70 25.73
CA VAL A 98 11.99 -7.20 25.89
C VAL A 98 11.92 -8.70 25.63
N VAL A 99 12.57 -9.18 24.57
CA VAL A 99 12.65 -10.62 24.25
C VAL A 99 13.31 -11.39 25.41
N GLN A 100 14.41 -10.90 25.97
CA GLN A 100 15.09 -11.55 27.10
C GLN A 100 14.22 -11.60 28.37
N MET A 101 13.51 -10.51 28.68
CA MET A 101 12.61 -10.48 29.83
C MET A 101 11.45 -11.47 29.64
N SER A 102 10.84 -11.46 28.45
CA SER A 102 9.81 -12.41 28.06
C SER A 102 10.30 -13.85 28.14
N MET A 103 11.50 -14.15 27.66
CA MET A 103 12.11 -15.48 27.75
C MET A 103 12.22 -15.97 29.20
N ALA A 104 12.62 -15.12 30.14
CA ALA A 104 12.73 -15.48 31.55
C ALA A 104 11.37 -15.81 32.21
N GLU A 105 10.30 -15.19 31.73
CA GLU A 105 8.94 -15.35 32.25
C GLU A 105 8.11 -16.36 31.44
N THR A 106 8.69 -16.98 30.40
CA THR A 106 7.93 -17.85 29.49
C THR A 106 7.27 -19.04 30.19
N PRO A 107 5.96 -19.26 29.99
CA PRO A 107 5.24 -20.45 30.47
C PRO A 107 5.40 -21.67 29.54
N GLY A 108 6.32 -21.61 28.57
CA GLY A 108 6.45 -22.61 27.51
C GLY A 108 6.98 -23.96 27.99
N ARG A 109 6.81 -24.99 27.15
CA ARG A 109 7.40 -26.32 27.37
C ARG A 109 8.63 -26.53 26.52
N GLU A 110 9.44 -27.51 26.87
CA GLU A 110 10.53 -27.96 26.00
C GLU A 110 9.96 -28.71 24.79
N LEU A 111 10.57 -28.49 23.62
CA LEU A 111 10.25 -29.22 22.40
C LEU A 111 10.94 -30.58 22.45
N THR A 112 10.27 -31.60 21.96
CA THR A 112 10.90 -32.91 21.76
C THR A 112 11.90 -32.86 20.61
N ASP A 113 12.92 -33.72 20.61
CA ASP A 113 13.92 -33.78 19.55
C ASP A 113 13.29 -34.00 18.16
N SER A 114 12.18 -34.75 18.09
CA SER A 114 11.40 -34.94 16.86
C SER A 114 10.72 -33.66 16.39
N GLU A 115 10.13 -32.86 17.29
CA GLU A 115 9.50 -31.57 16.96
C GLU A 115 10.56 -30.55 16.54
N TRP A 116 11.71 -30.54 17.21
CA TRP A 116 12.84 -29.69 16.88
C TRP A 116 13.43 -30.02 15.50
N GLY A 117 13.59 -31.31 15.18
CA GLY A 117 14.05 -31.73 13.85
C GLY A 117 13.12 -31.30 12.72
N GLN A 118 11.80 -31.36 12.94
CA GLN A 118 10.82 -30.83 11.98
C GLN A 118 10.92 -29.30 11.84
N LEU A 119 11.07 -28.58 12.95
CA LEU A 119 11.26 -27.14 12.94
C LEU A 119 12.52 -26.73 12.17
N GLN A 120 13.63 -27.45 12.36
CA GLN A 120 14.88 -27.21 11.64
C GLN A 120 14.73 -27.40 10.13
N GLN A 121 14.06 -28.47 9.69
CA GLN A 121 13.77 -28.68 8.27
C GLN A 121 12.94 -27.53 7.67
N ILE A 122 11.92 -27.05 8.39
CA ILE A 122 11.12 -25.91 7.95
C ILE A 122 11.96 -24.63 7.89
N LEU A 123 12.81 -24.39 8.90
CA LEU A 123 13.73 -23.24 8.93
C LEU A 123 14.67 -23.26 7.74
N ASP A 124 15.34 -24.38 7.47
CA ASP A 124 16.27 -24.52 6.36
C ASP A 124 15.57 -24.29 5.01
N ASN A 125 14.37 -24.87 4.82
CA ASN A 125 13.56 -24.61 3.63
C ASN A 125 13.20 -23.12 3.47
N VAL A 126 12.85 -22.44 4.56
CA VAL A 126 12.54 -21.00 4.53
C VAL A 126 13.79 -20.17 4.20
N PHE A 127 14.94 -20.50 4.78
CA PHE A 127 16.21 -19.84 4.46
C PHE A 127 16.60 -20.03 2.99
N ASP A 128 16.46 -21.24 2.45
CA ASP A 128 16.74 -21.53 1.05
C ASP A 128 15.83 -20.72 0.12
N LEU A 129 14.52 -20.63 0.44
CA LEU A 129 13.58 -19.80 -0.32
C LEU A 129 13.92 -18.31 -0.23
N MET A 130 14.30 -17.82 0.95
CA MET A 130 14.73 -16.43 1.13
C MET A 130 15.98 -16.10 0.30
N GLN A 131 16.97 -17.00 0.30
CA GLN A 131 18.19 -16.84 -0.48
C GLN A 131 17.90 -16.85 -1.99
N LYS A 132 17.08 -17.79 -2.46
CA LYS A 132 16.64 -17.85 -3.87
C LYS A 132 15.89 -16.58 -4.28
N ARG A 133 15.02 -16.06 -3.42
CA ARG A 133 14.31 -14.78 -3.63
C ARG A 133 15.27 -13.61 -3.77
N GLU A 134 16.29 -13.54 -2.92
CA GLU A 134 17.29 -12.48 -2.99
C GLU A 134 18.10 -12.55 -4.29
N GLN A 135 18.60 -13.73 -4.65
CA GLN A 135 19.33 -13.96 -5.90
C GLN A 135 18.49 -13.56 -7.12
N ALA A 136 17.23 -13.98 -7.16
CA ALA A 136 16.31 -13.62 -8.24
C ALA A 136 15.98 -12.11 -8.26
N MET A 137 15.92 -11.44 -7.09
CA MET A 137 15.79 -9.98 -7.06
C MET A 137 17.01 -9.26 -7.60
N GLN A 138 18.21 -9.75 -7.33
CA GLN A 138 19.44 -9.15 -7.80
C GLN A 138 19.58 -9.25 -9.33
N THR A 139 19.23 -10.41 -9.92
CA THR A 139 19.23 -10.58 -11.39
C THR A 139 18.20 -9.66 -12.04
N LEU A 140 16.97 -9.64 -11.53
CA LEU A 140 15.92 -8.76 -12.01
C LEU A 140 16.26 -7.27 -11.83
N ALA A 141 17.01 -6.90 -10.80
CA ALA A 141 17.47 -5.52 -10.63
C ALA A 141 18.28 -5.04 -11.83
N GLN A 142 19.19 -5.89 -12.32
CA GLN A 142 20.07 -5.59 -13.44
C GLN A 142 19.28 -5.54 -14.76
N GLU A 143 18.38 -6.49 -14.97
CA GLU A 143 17.52 -6.54 -16.15
C GLU A 143 16.56 -5.34 -16.20
N LEU A 144 15.86 -5.05 -15.10
CA LEU A 144 14.90 -3.96 -15.06
C LEU A 144 15.58 -2.60 -15.09
N SER A 145 16.81 -2.47 -14.57
CA SER A 145 17.59 -1.24 -14.70
C SER A 145 18.02 -0.96 -16.13
N SER A 146 18.24 -1.99 -16.95
CA SER A 146 18.58 -1.82 -18.37
C SER A 146 17.35 -1.58 -19.25
N HIS A 147 16.21 -2.21 -18.93
CA HIS A 147 15.00 -2.15 -19.75
C HIS A 147 13.98 -1.08 -19.32
N ALA A 148 13.86 -0.81 -18.02
CA ALA A 148 12.85 0.11 -17.46
C ALA A 148 13.40 1.02 -16.33
N PRO A 149 14.40 1.87 -16.63
CA PRO A 149 15.01 2.75 -15.64
C PRO A 149 14.05 3.84 -15.12
N ASN A 150 13.07 4.28 -15.92
CA ASN A 150 12.12 5.31 -15.46
C ASN A 150 11.06 4.72 -14.53
N LEU A 151 10.62 3.48 -14.76
CA LEU A 151 9.75 2.74 -13.86
C LEU A 151 10.37 2.61 -12.46
N LEU A 152 11.64 2.20 -12.40
CA LEU A 152 12.43 2.11 -11.16
C LEU A 152 12.67 3.47 -10.51
N GLY A 153 12.73 4.55 -11.31
CA GLY A 153 12.83 5.91 -10.80
C GLY A 153 11.59 6.36 -10.01
N ILE A 154 10.43 5.74 -10.24
CA ILE A 154 9.17 6.05 -9.54
C ILE A 154 8.95 5.09 -8.38
N VAL A 155 8.96 3.78 -8.64
CA VAL A 155 8.54 2.74 -7.69
C VAL A 155 9.75 1.87 -7.34
N ARG A 156 9.76 1.24 -6.16
CA ARG A 156 10.81 0.27 -5.80
C ARG A 156 10.79 -0.93 -6.74
N LEU A 157 11.97 -1.52 -6.90
CA LEU A 157 12.21 -2.75 -7.64
C LEU A 157 11.17 -3.84 -7.36
N SER A 158 10.94 -4.19 -6.09
CA SER A 158 10.01 -5.29 -5.75
C SER A 158 8.59 -5.07 -6.29
N THR A 159 8.06 -3.85 -6.18
CA THR A 159 6.74 -3.52 -6.73
C THR A 159 6.78 -3.45 -8.26
N ALA A 160 7.86 -2.92 -8.85
CA ALA A 160 8.02 -2.87 -10.31
C ALA A 160 8.05 -4.28 -10.92
N VAL A 161 8.81 -5.20 -10.33
CA VAL A 161 8.85 -6.62 -10.72
C VAL A 161 7.46 -7.23 -10.63
N ARG A 162 6.76 -7.10 -9.50
CA ARG A 162 5.40 -7.64 -9.34
C ARG A 162 4.42 -7.10 -10.37
N LEU A 163 4.52 -5.82 -10.73
CA LEU A 163 3.69 -5.21 -11.78
C LEU A 163 3.97 -5.80 -13.16
N VAL A 164 5.23 -6.02 -13.49
CA VAL A 164 5.66 -6.59 -14.77
C VAL A 164 5.32 -8.08 -14.84
N ALA A 165 5.63 -8.85 -13.80
CA ALA A 165 5.30 -10.28 -13.67
C ALA A 165 3.80 -10.51 -13.85
N TYR A 166 2.97 -9.82 -13.08
CA TYR A 166 1.51 -10.01 -13.12
C TYR A 166 0.89 -9.63 -14.47
N ARG A 167 1.53 -8.73 -15.22
CA ARG A 167 1.08 -8.34 -16.56
C ARG A 167 1.74 -9.14 -17.68
N GLY A 168 2.65 -10.07 -17.41
CA GLY A 168 3.32 -10.81 -18.48
C GLY A 168 4.30 -9.95 -19.31
N GLY A 169 4.82 -8.85 -18.75
CA GLY A 169 5.88 -8.07 -19.38
C GLY A 169 5.64 -6.55 -19.44
N LEU A 170 6.68 -5.82 -19.86
CA LEU A 170 6.67 -4.36 -19.94
C LEU A 170 5.71 -3.84 -21.02
N ALA A 171 5.59 -4.54 -22.14
CA ALA A 171 4.71 -4.16 -23.24
C ALA A 171 3.22 -4.19 -22.85
N GLU A 172 2.81 -5.26 -22.17
CA GLU A 172 1.45 -5.40 -21.64
C GLU A 172 1.18 -4.37 -20.54
N LEU A 173 2.14 -4.14 -19.65
CA LEU A 173 2.06 -3.10 -18.63
C LEU A 173 1.85 -1.71 -19.26
N ALA A 174 2.57 -1.39 -20.33
CA ALA A 174 2.44 -0.13 -21.06
C ALA A 174 1.08 0.03 -21.77
N SER A 175 0.51 -1.07 -22.29
CA SER A 175 -0.82 -1.08 -22.90
C SER A 175 -1.93 -0.81 -21.89
N THR A 176 -1.75 -1.26 -20.64
CA THR A 176 -2.79 -1.15 -19.62
C THR A 176 -3.16 0.30 -19.26
N PRO A 177 -4.45 0.61 -19.04
CA PRO A 177 -4.86 1.92 -18.56
C PRO A 177 -4.52 2.08 -17.07
N SER A 178 -4.19 3.30 -16.66
CA SER A 178 -3.74 3.60 -15.29
C SER A 178 -4.76 3.25 -14.20
N ALA A 179 -6.06 3.31 -14.52
CA ALA A 179 -7.13 2.95 -13.59
C ALA A 179 -7.08 1.46 -13.18
N ASN A 180 -6.64 0.58 -14.08
CA ASN A 180 -6.60 -0.87 -13.83
C ASN A 180 -5.43 -1.28 -12.92
N LEU A 181 -4.37 -0.47 -12.84
CA LEU A 181 -3.24 -0.73 -11.95
C LEU A 181 -3.58 -0.55 -10.47
N ILE A 182 -4.59 0.25 -10.15
CA ILE A 182 -4.97 0.57 -8.76
C ILE A 182 -5.34 -0.70 -7.99
N SER A 183 -6.04 -1.63 -8.65
CA SER A 183 -6.52 -2.87 -8.06
C SER A 183 -5.69 -4.10 -8.46
N LEU A 184 -4.52 -3.90 -9.06
CA LEU A 184 -3.68 -5.00 -9.53
C LEU A 184 -3.04 -5.73 -8.34
N GLY A 185 -3.13 -7.06 -8.33
CA GLY A 185 -2.61 -7.89 -7.24
C GLY A 185 -3.44 -7.84 -5.94
N ALA A 186 -4.57 -7.12 -5.93
CA ALA A 186 -5.45 -7.14 -4.76
C ALA A 186 -6.21 -8.47 -4.72
N PRO A 187 -6.24 -9.19 -3.59
CA PRO A 187 -7.02 -10.42 -3.45
C PRO A 187 -8.50 -10.13 -3.74
N LYS A 188 -9.22 -11.15 -4.24
CA LYS A 188 -10.68 -11.04 -4.43
C LYS A 188 -11.29 -10.66 -3.08
N ALA A 189 -12.03 -9.55 -3.05
CA ALA A 189 -12.59 -9.04 -1.80
C ALA A 189 -13.47 -10.12 -1.17
N SER A 190 -13.08 -10.61 0.00
CA SER A 190 -13.94 -11.48 0.80
C SER A 190 -15.09 -10.61 1.32
N SER A 191 -16.33 -10.96 0.95
CA SER A 191 -17.52 -10.13 1.15
C SER A 191 -18.01 -10.12 2.61
N VAL A 192 -17.09 -10.08 3.58
CA VAL A 192 -17.44 -10.10 5.00
C VAL A 192 -17.21 -8.70 5.58
N GLY A 193 -18.27 -7.89 5.50
CA GLY A 193 -18.59 -6.90 6.53
C GLY A 193 -17.83 -5.56 6.58
N GLY A 194 -16.94 -5.25 5.63
CA GLY A 194 -16.25 -3.95 5.64
C GLY A 194 -15.81 -3.51 4.26
N SER A 195 -15.92 -2.21 3.97
CA SER A 195 -15.34 -1.58 2.78
C SER A 195 -13.81 -1.58 2.86
N MET A 196 -13.19 -2.76 2.79
CA MET A 196 -11.75 -2.88 2.70
C MET A 196 -11.34 -2.34 1.34
N VAL A 197 -10.65 -1.20 1.34
CA VAL A 197 -10.05 -0.64 0.13
C VAL A 197 -9.15 -1.71 -0.47
N ARG A 198 -9.40 -2.13 -1.72
CA ARG A 198 -8.58 -3.13 -2.43
C ARG A 198 -7.11 -2.68 -2.40
N GLN A 199 -6.27 -3.43 -1.69
CA GLN A 199 -4.85 -3.15 -1.53
C GLN A 199 -4.10 -3.88 -2.65
N GLY A 200 -3.73 -3.16 -3.70
CA GLY A 200 -2.91 -3.71 -4.80
C GLY A 200 -1.41 -3.52 -4.57
N PHE A 201 -0.58 -3.97 -5.51
CA PHE A 201 0.88 -3.87 -5.39
C PHE A 201 1.39 -2.43 -5.15
N ILE A 202 0.79 -1.44 -5.83
CA ILE A 202 1.14 -0.02 -5.66
C ILE A 202 0.74 0.52 -4.29
N TYR A 203 -0.31 -0.04 -3.67
CA TYR A 203 -0.75 0.37 -2.33
C TYR A 203 0.29 0.01 -1.26
N ASN A 204 0.96 -1.11 -1.45
CA ASN A 204 1.99 -1.62 -0.54
C ASN A 204 3.35 -0.95 -0.75
N ASP A 205 3.53 -0.17 -1.82
CA ASP A 205 4.77 0.60 -1.98
C ASP A 205 4.87 1.68 -0.87
N PRO A 206 6.02 1.80 -0.19
CA PRO A 206 6.40 2.85 0.75
C PRO A 206 6.07 4.27 0.34
N LEU A 207 6.06 4.62 -0.95
CA LEU A 207 5.57 5.93 -1.38
C LEU A 207 4.12 6.18 -0.97
N VAL A 208 3.29 5.14 -1.01
CA VAL A 208 1.87 5.20 -0.66
C VAL A 208 1.62 4.77 0.79
N ARG A 209 2.40 3.81 1.31
CA ARG A 209 2.25 3.29 2.68
C ARG A 209 2.34 4.40 3.72
N GLY A 210 3.25 5.37 3.52
CA GLY A 210 3.44 6.52 4.41
C GLY A 210 2.36 7.61 4.33
N VAL A 211 1.42 7.53 3.39
CA VAL A 211 0.37 8.54 3.22
C VAL A 211 -0.82 8.25 4.15
N PRO A 212 -1.44 9.25 4.78
CA PRO A 212 -2.65 9.05 5.60
C PRO A 212 -3.82 8.47 4.79
N LEU A 213 -4.66 7.65 5.44
CA LEU A 213 -5.74 6.87 4.80
C LEU A 213 -6.66 7.70 3.89
N HIS A 214 -6.99 8.93 4.31
CA HIS A 214 -7.85 9.84 3.53
C HIS A 214 -7.27 10.19 2.15
N HIS A 215 -5.93 10.29 2.05
CA HIS A 215 -5.24 10.66 0.80
C HIS A 215 -4.67 9.46 0.05
N LYS A 216 -4.68 8.24 0.62
CA LYS A 216 -4.13 7.03 -0.03
C LYS A 216 -4.74 6.74 -1.39
N ARG A 217 -6.06 6.86 -1.55
CA ARG A 217 -6.73 6.61 -2.84
C ARG A 217 -6.25 7.57 -3.93
N GLN A 218 -6.00 8.83 -3.55
CA GLN A 218 -5.47 9.83 -4.47
C GLN A 218 -4.00 9.54 -4.78
N ALA A 219 -3.20 9.16 -3.77
CA ALA A 219 -1.80 8.77 -3.92
C ALA A 219 -1.63 7.62 -4.91
N VAL A 220 -2.38 6.51 -4.73
CA VAL A 220 -2.33 5.36 -5.65
C VAL A 220 -2.65 5.79 -7.07
N ARG A 221 -3.71 6.58 -7.29
CA ARG A 221 -4.07 7.08 -8.63
C ARG A 221 -2.95 7.88 -9.30
N MET A 222 -2.31 8.77 -8.54
CA MET A 222 -1.21 9.59 -9.05
C MET A 222 0.01 8.73 -9.42
N VAL A 223 0.38 7.79 -8.55
CA VAL A 223 1.49 6.87 -8.77
C VAL A 223 1.18 5.97 -9.97
N SER A 224 0.02 5.31 -10.01
CA SER A 224 -0.40 4.46 -11.13
C SER A 224 -0.39 5.20 -12.48
N ALA A 225 -0.83 6.45 -12.51
CA ALA A 225 -0.79 7.25 -13.75
C ALA A 225 0.64 7.49 -14.24
N LYS A 226 1.56 7.82 -13.32
CA LYS A 226 2.97 8.05 -13.67
C LYS A 226 3.72 6.75 -13.99
N VAL A 227 3.35 5.64 -13.35
CA VAL A 227 3.86 4.30 -13.64
C VAL A 227 3.53 3.86 -15.06
N VAL A 228 2.29 4.00 -15.53
CA VAL A 228 1.94 3.68 -16.93
C VAL A 228 2.71 4.56 -17.90
N LEU A 229 2.84 5.85 -17.59
CA LEU A 229 3.60 6.78 -18.44
C LEU A 229 5.07 6.38 -18.51
N ALA A 230 5.68 5.97 -17.39
CA ALA A 230 7.05 5.47 -17.37
C ALA A 230 7.19 4.18 -18.16
N ALA A 231 6.30 3.21 -17.96
CA ALA A 231 6.31 1.95 -18.71
C ALA A 231 6.23 2.18 -20.23
N ARG A 232 5.38 3.11 -20.69
CA ARG A 232 5.28 3.48 -22.12
C ARG A 232 6.53 4.16 -22.64
N MET A 233 7.14 5.01 -21.83
CA MET A 233 8.36 5.73 -22.18
C MET A 233 9.58 4.80 -22.23
N ASP A 234 9.67 3.88 -21.28
CA ASP A 234 10.69 2.81 -21.23
C ASP A 234 10.55 1.86 -22.43
N LEU A 235 9.33 1.45 -22.77
CA LEU A 235 9.06 0.65 -23.96
C LEU A 235 9.46 1.37 -25.26
N ALA A 236 9.20 2.67 -25.35
CA ALA A 236 9.59 3.51 -26.48
C ALA A 236 11.10 3.84 -26.50
N LYS A 237 11.84 3.52 -25.44
CA LYS A 237 13.27 3.83 -25.24
C LYS A 237 13.63 5.30 -25.46
N SER A 238 12.71 6.22 -25.20
CA SER A 238 12.92 7.65 -25.46
C SER A 238 13.78 8.36 -24.42
N SER A 239 13.90 7.80 -23.21
CA SER A 239 14.81 8.31 -22.17
C SER A 239 15.41 7.16 -21.37
N THR A 240 16.67 6.83 -21.63
CA THR A 240 17.38 5.70 -20.98
C THR A 240 17.98 6.04 -19.61
N ASP A 241 18.06 7.32 -19.24
CA ASP A 241 18.82 7.74 -18.05
C ASP A 241 18.04 7.62 -16.72
N GLY A 242 16.75 7.26 -16.76
CA GLY A 242 15.89 7.24 -15.56
C GLY A 242 15.62 8.62 -14.95
N SER A 243 16.07 9.71 -15.58
CA SER A 243 15.94 11.10 -15.10
C SER A 243 14.49 11.53 -15.00
N GLN A 244 13.66 11.17 -15.97
CA GLN A 244 12.24 11.48 -16.00
C GLN A 244 11.46 10.74 -14.89
N GLY A 245 11.79 9.47 -14.64
CA GLY A 245 11.22 8.71 -13.52
C GLY A 245 11.45 9.40 -12.17
N ARG A 246 12.70 9.84 -11.92
CA ARG A 246 13.08 10.59 -10.71
C ARG A 246 12.36 11.94 -10.60
N LEU A 247 12.24 12.67 -11.71
CA LEU A 247 11.50 13.92 -11.76
C LEU A 247 10.02 13.72 -11.40
N TRP A 248 9.37 12.71 -11.96
CA TRP A 248 7.98 12.40 -11.64
C TRP A 248 7.80 11.93 -10.21
N ARG A 249 8.75 11.19 -9.65
CA ARG A 249 8.77 10.85 -8.22
C ARG A 249 8.79 12.11 -7.35
N GLY A 250 9.63 13.09 -7.67
CA GLY A 250 9.65 14.39 -7.01
C GLY A 250 8.29 15.11 -7.09
N GLN A 251 7.70 15.18 -8.29
CA GLN A 251 6.36 15.77 -8.47
C GLN A 251 5.26 15.08 -7.65
N ILE A 252 5.33 13.75 -7.51
CA ILE A 252 4.40 12.98 -6.68
C ILE A 252 4.58 13.37 -5.21
N LEU A 253 5.82 13.39 -4.71
CA LEU A 253 6.13 13.77 -3.33
C LEU A 253 5.65 15.19 -3.00
N ASP A 254 5.97 16.17 -3.85
CA ASP A 254 5.52 17.56 -3.69
C ASP A 254 4.00 17.67 -3.63
N ARG A 255 3.30 16.88 -4.46
CA ARG A 255 1.84 16.89 -4.49
C ARG A 255 1.24 16.20 -3.27
N LEU A 256 1.84 15.11 -2.79
CA LEU A 256 1.43 14.45 -1.55
C LEU A 256 1.65 15.35 -0.34
N GLU A 257 2.76 16.09 -0.30
CA GLU A 257 3.03 17.07 0.75
C GLU A 257 2.01 18.23 0.71
N LYS A 258 1.67 18.74 -0.47
CA LYS A 258 0.61 19.77 -0.60
C LYS A 258 -0.76 19.27 -0.15
N LEU A 259 -1.04 17.97 -0.31
CA LEU A 259 -2.30 17.37 0.14
C LEU A 259 -2.31 17.12 1.65
N SER A 260 -1.17 16.84 2.27
CA SER A 260 -1.09 16.66 3.72
C SER A 260 -1.19 17.99 4.47
N ARG A 261 -0.78 19.09 3.85
CA ARG A 261 -0.96 20.44 4.40
C ARG A 261 -2.45 20.77 4.48
N ALA A 262 -2.87 21.35 5.61
CA ALA A 262 -4.23 21.84 5.76
C ALA A 262 -4.55 22.85 4.64
N PRO A 263 -5.78 22.82 4.08
CA PRO A 263 -6.17 23.82 3.11
C PRO A 263 -6.04 25.19 3.78
N ILE A 264 -5.30 26.10 3.15
CA ILE A 264 -5.26 27.49 3.59
C ILE A 264 -6.71 27.94 3.59
N SER A 265 -7.27 28.18 4.78
CA SER A 265 -8.65 28.62 4.91
C SER A 265 -8.82 29.83 4.02
N ALA A 266 -9.84 29.81 3.15
CA ALA A 266 -10.15 30.96 2.31
C ALA A 266 -10.17 32.18 3.23
N GLN A 267 -9.24 33.11 2.98
CA GLN A 267 -9.12 34.33 3.77
C GLN A 267 -10.50 34.96 3.88
N ASP A 268 -10.85 35.47 5.06
CA ASP A 268 -12.12 36.14 5.31
C ASP A 268 -12.37 37.16 4.20
N ARG A 269 -13.21 36.79 3.24
CA ARG A 269 -13.58 37.71 2.17
C ARG A 269 -14.34 38.80 2.87
N ALA A 270 -13.73 39.99 2.93
CA ALA A 270 -14.37 41.15 3.51
C ALA A 270 -15.78 41.24 2.94
N ILE A 271 -16.78 41.32 3.83
CA ILE A 271 -18.15 41.52 3.41
C ILE A 271 -18.14 42.77 2.53
N THR A 272 -18.72 42.66 1.33
CA THR A 272 -18.82 43.80 0.43
C THR A 272 -19.51 44.93 1.19
N ILE A 273 -18.90 46.12 1.21
CA ILE A 273 -19.48 47.31 1.84
C ILE A 273 -20.90 47.47 1.30
N ARG A 274 -21.87 47.61 2.20
CA ARG A 274 -23.27 47.86 1.84
C ARG A 274 -23.37 49.27 1.28
N GLU A 275 -23.15 49.41 -0.02
CA GLU A 275 -23.51 50.61 -0.76
C GLU A 275 -25.03 50.60 -1.01
N ASP A 276 -25.72 51.62 -0.52
CA ASP A 276 -27.14 51.85 -0.82
C ASP A 276 -27.29 52.28 -2.29
N LYS A 277 -27.24 51.30 -3.19
CA LYS A 277 -27.49 51.53 -4.61
C LYS A 277 -28.94 51.98 -4.79
N PRO A 278 -29.20 53.02 -5.60
CA PRO A 278 -30.56 53.49 -5.83
C PRO A 278 -31.44 52.36 -6.34
N SER A 279 -32.62 52.22 -5.74
CA SER A 279 -33.54 51.14 -6.10
C SER A 279 -33.93 51.24 -7.58
N LYS A 280 -33.94 50.10 -8.27
CA LYS A 280 -34.38 50.06 -9.68
C LYS A 280 -35.87 50.40 -9.74
N LYS A 281 -36.22 51.56 -10.30
CA LYS A 281 -37.61 52.08 -10.40
C LYS A 281 -38.58 51.15 -11.15
N ARG A 282 -38.08 50.22 -11.98
CA ARG A 282 -38.90 49.22 -12.69
C ARG A 282 -38.44 47.80 -12.34
N GLY A 283 -39.15 47.16 -11.43
CA GLY A 283 -38.99 45.73 -11.16
C GLY A 283 -39.64 44.90 -12.27
N GLY A 284 -38.83 44.18 -13.06
CA GLY A 284 -39.34 43.24 -14.07
C GLY A 284 -40.11 42.06 -13.46
N ARG A 285 -40.70 41.19 -14.30
CA ARG A 285 -41.53 40.05 -13.85
C ARG A 285 -40.85 39.16 -12.80
N ARG A 286 -39.54 38.90 -12.94
CA ARG A 286 -38.74 38.11 -11.98
C ARG A 286 -38.64 38.78 -10.60
N ALA A 287 -38.37 40.09 -10.57
CA ALA A 287 -38.28 40.83 -9.31
C ALA A 287 -39.64 40.92 -8.60
N ARG A 288 -40.75 41.04 -9.35
CA ARG A 288 -42.10 41.00 -8.78
C ARG A 288 -42.42 39.63 -8.19
N ARG A 289 -42.10 38.54 -8.90
CA ARG A 289 -42.29 37.17 -8.41
C ARG A 289 -41.46 36.89 -7.14
N PHE A 290 -40.20 37.34 -7.11
CA PHE A 290 -39.35 37.22 -5.93
C PHE A 290 -39.87 38.03 -4.73
N LYS A 291 -40.34 39.27 -4.96
CA LYS A 291 -41.01 40.05 -3.91
C LYS A 291 -42.26 39.35 -3.39
N LEU A 292 -43.09 38.78 -4.27
CA LEU A 292 -44.29 38.04 -3.86
C LEU A 292 -43.98 36.82 -2.99
N GLN A 293 -42.85 36.15 -3.20
CA GLN A 293 -42.40 35.03 -2.36
C GLN A 293 -42.01 35.48 -0.94
N LEU A 294 -41.47 36.70 -0.80
CA LEU A 294 -41.03 37.24 0.48
C LEU A 294 -42.10 38.08 1.19
N THR A 295 -43.13 38.55 0.46
CA THR A 295 -44.21 39.33 1.07
C THR A 295 -45.12 38.42 1.88
N PRO A 296 -45.54 38.85 3.08
CA PRO A 296 -46.47 38.06 3.89
C PRO A 296 -47.80 37.88 3.15
N THR A 297 -48.36 36.69 3.31
CA THR A 297 -49.67 36.33 2.75
C THR A 297 -50.77 37.23 3.31
N GLU A 298 -51.88 37.36 2.60
CA GLU A 298 -53.00 38.20 3.05
C GLU A 298 -53.59 37.72 4.37
N LEU A 299 -53.61 36.41 4.62
CA LEU A 299 -54.02 35.82 5.90
C LEU A 299 -53.08 36.20 7.04
N GLN A 300 -51.75 36.20 6.80
CA GLN A 300 -50.79 36.71 7.79
C GLN A 300 -51.04 38.18 8.07
N ARG A 301 -51.21 39.01 7.02
CA ARG A 301 -51.54 40.44 7.20
C ARG A 301 -52.83 40.66 7.97
N GLN A 302 -53.85 39.81 7.78
CA GLN A 302 -55.12 39.89 8.52
C GLN A 302 -54.96 39.46 9.98
N ARG A 303 -54.14 38.45 10.26
CA ARG A 303 -53.79 38.02 11.63
C ARG A 303 -52.97 39.09 12.36
N ASP A 304 -52.07 39.76 11.64
CA ASP A 304 -51.21 40.82 12.16
C ASP A 304 -51.95 42.17 12.30
N ARG A 305 -53.24 42.26 11.91
CA ARG A 305 -54.07 43.44 12.18
C ARG A 305 -54.43 43.47 13.66
N LEU A 306 -53.85 44.41 14.38
CA LEU A 306 -54.24 44.74 15.75
C LEU A 306 -55.47 45.65 15.73
N ALA A 307 -56.47 45.34 16.57
CA ALA A 307 -57.64 46.20 16.77
C ALA A 307 -57.24 47.38 17.67
N PHE A 308 -57.39 48.59 17.15
CA PHE A 308 -57.10 49.82 17.90
C PHE A 308 -58.15 50.00 19.00
N GLY A 309 -57.72 50.24 20.24
CA GLY A 309 -58.60 50.47 21.40
C GLY A 309 -59.07 49.20 22.15
N SER A 310 -58.73 47.99 21.70
CA SER A 310 -58.92 46.80 22.53
C SER A 310 -57.70 46.60 23.42
N SER A 311 -57.85 46.74 24.75
CA SER A 311 -56.84 46.27 25.70
C SER A 311 -56.84 44.75 25.70
N LYS A 312 -56.15 44.16 24.74
CA LYS A 312 -55.79 42.74 24.84
C LYS A 312 -54.68 42.67 25.88
N GLY A 313 -55.03 42.21 27.08
CA GLY A 313 -54.08 41.91 28.15
C GLY A 313 -52.98 40.98 27.65
N ASP A 314 -51.83 41.04 28.33
CA ASP A 314 -50.60 40.34 28.00
C ASP A 314 -50.86 38.91 27.52
N TYR A 315 -50.56 38.65 26.24
CA TYR A 315 -50.44 37.28 25.76
C TYR A 315 -49.03 36.79 26.09
N GLY A 316 -48.92 36.09 27.22
CA GLY A 316 -47.67 35.47 27.65
C GLY A 316 -47.68 35.02 29.10
N VAL A 317 -48.50 34.03 29.44
CA VAL A 317 -48.21 33.05 30.49
C VAL A 317 -48.43 31.66 29.90
#